data_AF-A0A7C6DAX4-F1
#
_entry.id   AF-A0A7C6DAX4-F1
#
_cell.length_a   1.000
_cell.length_b   1.000
_cell.length_c   1.000
_cell.angle_alpha   90.00
_cell.angle_beta   90.00
_cell.angle_gamma   90.00
#
_symmetry.space_group_name_H-M   'P 1'
#
loop_
_entity.id
_entity.type
_entity.pdbx_description
1 polymer ?
#
loop_
_entity_poly.entity_id
_entity_poly.type
_entity_poly.pdbx_seq_one_letter_code
_entity_poly.pdbx_strand_id
1 'polypeptide(L)'
;MRVEIMKCGNNPPPVGDSTVYFTAKEFFHAVFAPEHQEGFITFFLLRDKRVQYIALRDLSDVAAHFIDKRHSEPLYDLYFSVGIQASPPSRTKSRGTARDIVGITAFWYDLDCIDCSIEPTYRQLPTRLEALEFIAALPWSPSIVVDSGGGYHLYWLLREPWLFRDANERAEAAELSLNFQKTIGMWGEFRGWEFDLTADLSRVLRVPGTINGKKGRETAVWIANFNPDVRYNPSDFESYLLPSKASMPTRSRRVSNPKPGIALSIEPIITGCAWLRHCIDDAATLPEPEWFAMLTILAKLKDGKILAHLYSNPYSGYSMSETEWKFAHASTFRGTYSCSKISIISGGKHCASCQYQGKIRSPLSLSQQESFSAELVEIKDLLHRDGECIEQKQQEAHPRANL
;
A
#
# COMPACT_ATOMS: atom_id res chain seq x y z
N MET A 1 11.17 -5.10 -25.74
CA MET A 1 11.31 -6.58 -25.79
C MET A 1 9.91 -7.16 -25.84
N ARG A 2 9.57 -7.91 -26.88
CA ARG A 2 8.24 -8.53 -27.02
C ARG A 2 8.09 -9.63 -25.97
N VAL A 3 7.10 -9.48 -25.10
CA VAL A 3 6.69 -10.51 -24.14
C VAL A 3 5.87 -11.54 -24.91
N GLU A 4 6.40 -12.77 -25.06
CA GLU A 4 5.63 -13.86 -25.66
C GLU A 4 4.54 -14.33 -24.70
N ILE A 5 3.35 -14.52 -25.28
CA ILE A 5 2.10 -14.89 -24.61
C ILE A 5 2.20 -16.36 -24.17
N MET A 6 2.39 -16.62 -22.88
CA MET A 6 2.23 -17.95 -22.30
C MET A 6 0.74 -18.27 -22.13
N LYS A 7 0.22 -19.19 -22.94
CA LYS A 7 -1.10 -19.79 -22.75
C LYS A 7 -1.09 -20.70 -21.52
N CYS A 8 -2.13 -20.59 -20.69
CA CYS A 8 -2.37 -21.48 -19.55
C CYS A 8 -2.25 -22.96 -19.96
N GLY A 9 -1.41 -23.71 -19.26
CA GLY A 9 -1.49 -25.17 -19.22
C GLY A 9 -0.37 -25.96 -19.91
N ASN A 10 0.85 -25.45 -20.04
CA ASN A 10 1.99 -26.30 -20.39
C ASN A 10 3.16 -26.11 -19.42
N ASN A 11 3.83 -27.23 -19.17
CA ASN A 11 5.03 -27.48 -18.35
C ASN A 11 6.00 -26.30 -18.17
N PRO A 12 6.83 -26.30 -17.09
CA PRO A 12 7.87 -25.29 -16.90
C PRO A 12 8.64 -25.07 -18.21
N PRO A 13 9.09 -23.83 -18.48
CA PRO A 13 9.82 -23.53 -19.71
C PRO A 13 10.92 -24.58 -19.91
N PRO A 14 11.09 -25.11 -21.12
CA PRO A 14 12.12 -26.11 -21.40
C PRO A 14 13.46 -25.56 -20.93
N VAL A 15 14.24 -26.43 -20.29
CA VAL A 15 15.63 -26.19 -19.88
C VAL A 15 16.36 -25.52 -21.04
N GLY A 16 16.60 -24.23 -20.91
CA GLY A 16 17.17 -23.34 -21.92
C GLY A 16 17.98 -22.25 -21.22
N ASP A 17 19.13 -21.95 -21.81
CA ASP A 17 20.42 -21.67 -21.16
C ASP A 17 20.59 -20.26 -20.54
N SER A 18 19.53 -19.62 -20.04
CA SER A 18 19.66 -18.30 -19.39
C SER A 18 18.60 -17.95 -18.35
N THR A 19 17.81 -18.92 -17.86
CA THR A 19 16.92 -18.68 -16.72
C THR A 19 17.74 -18.74 -15.43
N VAL A 20 17.97 -17.60 -14.78
CA VAL A 20 18.57 -17.57 -13.44
C VAL A 20 17.54 -18.15 -12.47
N TYR A 21 17.79 -19.36 -11.99
CA TYR A 21 17.00 -19.98 -10.93
C TYR A 21 17.54 -19.55 -9.58
N PHE A 22 16.69 -18.93 -8.78
CA PHE A 22 17.00 -18.61 -7.39
C PHE A 22 16.63 -19.78 -6.49
N THR A 23 17.50 -20.01 -5.51
CA THR A 23 17.43 -21.10 -4.54
C THR A 23 16.55 -20.74 -3.33
N ALA A 24 16.06 -21.75 -2.62
CA ALA A 24 15.42 -21.57 -1.33
C ALA A 24 16.38 -20.91 -0.33
N LYS A 25 17.68 -21.23 -0.39
CA LYS A 25 18.71 -20.54 0.40
C LYS A 25 18.70 -19.03 0.15
N GLU A 26 18.74 -18.59 -1.10
CA GLU A 26 18.73 -17.17 -1.47
C GLU A 26 17.43 -16.49 -1.03
N PHE A 27 16.29 -17.17 -1.21
CA PHE A 27 14.99 -16.70 -0.72
C PHE A 27 15.00 -16.45 0.79
N PHE A 28 15.36 -17.46 1.59
CA PHE A 28 15.35 -17.33 3.04
C PHE A 28 16.40 -16.34 3.55
N HIS A 29 17.55 -16.28 2.89
CA HIS A 29 18.56 -15.28 3.20
C HIS A 29 18.03 -13.86 2.97
N ALA A 30 17.35 -13.61 1.85
CA ALA A 30 16.75 -12.31 1.56
C ALA A 30 15.61 -11.95 2.53
N VAL A 31 14.70 -12.90 2.78
CA VAL A 31 13.51 -12.68 3.62
C VAL A 31 13.89 -12.48 5.08
N PHE A 32 14.80 -13.30 5.63
CA PHE A 32 15.07 -13.30 7.07
C PHE A 32 16.40 -12.69 7.46
N ALA A 33 17.35 -12.45 6.55
CA ALA A 33 18.69 -11.93 6.86
C ALA A 33 19.30 -12.64 8.10
N PRO A 34 19.59 -13.95 8.01
CA PRO A 34 19.75 -14.87 9.14
C PRO A 34 20.93 -14.55 10.07
N GLU A 35 21.88 -13.73 9.63
CA GLU A 35 23.11 -13.42 10.38
C GLU A 35 22.87 -12.55 11.63
N HIS A 36 21.66 -12.00 11.80
CA HIS A 36 21.38 -11.00 12.85
C HIS A 36 20.10 -11.23 13.66
N GLN A 37 19.51 -12.44 13.66
CA GLN A 37 18.23 -12.67 14.33
C GLN A 37 18.18 -13.94 15.18
N GLU A 38 17.71 -13.78 16.42
CA GLU A 38 17.26 -14.87 17.27
C GLU A 38 15.81 -15.24 16.94
N GLY A 39 15.47 -16.53 17.08
CA GLY A 39 14.12 -17.03 16.86
C GLY A 39 14.05 -18.22 15.92
N PHE A 40 12.82 -18.64 15.64
CA PHE A 40 12.50 -19.87 14.92
C PHE A 40 11.47 -19.61 13.82
N ILE A 41 11.65 -20.29 12.68
CA ILE A 41 10.67 -20.40 11.61
C ILE A 41 10.05 -21.79 11.65
N THR A 42 8.73 -21.82 11.52
CA THR A 42 7.97 -23.07 11.48
C THR A 42 7.89 -23.56 10.05
N PHE A 43 8.29 -24.80 9.81
CA PHE A 43 8.02 -25.53 8.58
C PHE A 43 6.89 -26.53 8.80
N PHE A 44 5.98 -26.62 7.83
CA PHE A 44 4.84 -27.53 7.88
C PHE A 44 4.76 -28.35 6.59
N LEU A 45 4.91 -29.66 6.72
CA LEU A 45 4.67 -30.61 5.65
C LEU A 45 3.20 -31.02 5.70
N LEU A 46 2.42 -30.59 4.71
CA LEU A 46 0.98 -30.83 4.70
C LEU A 46 0.64 -32.33 4.58
N ARG A 47 1.34 -33.07 3.72
CA ARG A 47 1.08 -34.50 3.47
C ARG A 47 1.21 -35.35 4.73
N ASP A 48 2.27 -35.11 5.50
CA ASP A 48 2.56 -35.86 6.74
C ASP A 48 1.95 -35.22 8.00
N LYS A 49 1.35 -34.04 7.86
CA LYS A 49 0.92 -33.17 8.97
C LYS A 49 2.03 -32.97 10.00
N ARG A 50 3.26 -32.84 9.52
CA ARG A 50 4.48 -32.74 10.33
C ARG A 50 4.91 -31.29 10.45
N VAL A 51 5.25 -30.89 11.66
CA VAL A 51 5.77 -29.55 11.95
C VAL A 51 7.23 -29.67 12.38
N GLN A 52 8.08 -28.81 11.85
CA GLN A 52 9.48 -28.63 12.24
C GLN A 52 9.72 -27.17 12.60
N TYR A 53 10.65 -26.92 13.53
CA TYR A 53 11.04 -25.57 13.93
C TYR A 53 12.53 -25.43 13.66
N ILE A 54 12.88 -24.49 12.79
CA ILE A 54 14.26 -24.25 12.38
C ILE A 54 14.68 -22.92 12.97
N ALA A 55 15.79 -22.90 13.72
CA ALA A 55 16.35 -21.66 14.23
C ALA A 55 16.82 -20.79 13.05
N LEU A 56 16.63 -19.47 13.14
CA LEU A 56 16.96 -18.54 12.06
C LEU A 56 18.43 -18.64 11.62
N ARG A 57 19.34 -18.81 12.58
CA ARG A 57 20.78 -19.01 12.33
C ARG A 57 21.10 -20.24 11.48
N ASP A 58 20.25 -21.27 11.52
CA ASP A 58 20.46 -22.54 10.81
C ASP A 58 19.64 -22.59 9.51
N LEU A 59 18.80 -21.58 9.24
CA LEU A 59 17.77 -21.61 8.19
C LEU A 59 18.37 -21.72 6.78
N SER A 60 19.40 -20.93 6.48
CA SER A 60 20.04 -20.95 5.15
C SER A 60 20.74 -22.28 4.88
N ASP A 61 21.34 -22.90 5.89
CA ASP A 61 22.02 -24.20 5.72
C ASP A 61 21.01 -25.34 5.57
N VAL A 62 19.92 -25.30 6.34
CA VAL A 62 18.81 -26.25 6.18
C VAL A 62 18.19 -26.11 4.79
N ALA A 63 17.96 -24.89 4.31
CA ALA A 63 17.44 -24.66 2.96
C ALA A 63 18.39 -25.18 1.89
N ALA A 64 19.67 -24.84 1.99
CA ALA A 64 20.69 -25.32 1.06
C ALA A 64 20.79 -26.85 1.03
N HIS A 65 20.71 -27.49 2.19
CA HIS A 65 20.97 -28.93 2.31
C HIS A 65 19.74 -29.80 2.02
N PHE A 66 18.54 -29.38 2.43
CA PHE A 66 17.34 -30.22 2.37
C PHE A 66 16.37 -29.80 1.26
N ILE A 67 16.44 -28.54 0.81
CA ILE A 67 15.53 -28.03 -0.21
C ILE A 67 16.27 -27.89 -1.54
N ASP A 68 17.43 -27.21 -1.55
CA ASP A 68 18.13 -26.89 -2.80
C ASP A 68 18.94 -28.07 -3.35
N LYS A 69 19.58 -28.85 -2.47
CA LYS A 69 20.16 -30.11 -2.89
C LYS A 69 19.03 -31.04 -3.29
N ARG A 70 18.96 -31.35 -4.59
CA ARG A 70 18.08 -32.39 -5.13
C ARG A 70 18.37 -33.70 -4.41
N HIS A 71 17.55 -34.02 -3.43
CA HIS A 71 17.36 -35.41 -3.03
C HIS A 71 16.71 -36.17 -4.20
N SER A 72 16.86 -37.49 -4.21
CA SER A 72 16.26 -38.38 -5.21
C SER A 72 14.74 -38.22 -5.34
N GLU A 73 14.10 -37.62 -4.33
CA GLU A 73 12.66 -37.38 -4.26
C GLU A 73 12.35 -35.89 -4.02
N PRO A 74 11.37 -35.31 -4.73
CA PRO A 74 10.97 -33.93 -4.51
C PRO A 74 10.21 -33.74 -3.19
N LEU A 75 10.39 -32.58 -2.55
CA LEU A 75 9.59 -32.19 -1.40
C LEU A 75 8.25 -31.61 -1.85
N TYR A 76 7.16 -32.18 -1.34
CA TYR A 76 5.80 -31.76 -1.68
C TYR A 76 5.13 -31.00 -0.55
N ASP A 77 4.34 -30.00 -0.92
CA ASP A 77 3.42 -29.28 -0.05
C ASP A 77 4.08 -28.81 1.26
N LEU A 78 5.31 -28.28 1.12
CA LEU A 78 6.09 -27.70 2.20
C LEU A 78 5.75 -26.21 2.35
N TYR A 79 5.38 -25.84 3.57
CA TYR A 79 5.07 -24.47 3.93
C TYR A 79 6.03 -23.97 5.00
N PHE A 80 6.25 -22.67 5.07
CA PHE A 80 7.00 -22.00 6.14
C PHE A 80 6.17 -20.85 6.73
N SER A 81 6.38 -20.50 8.00
CA SER A 81 5.77 -19.32 8.62
C SER A 81 6.49 -18.03 8.21
N VAL A 82 5.74 -17.00 7.85
CA VAL A 82 6.30 -15.68 7.53
C VAL A 82 6.74 -14.90 8.78
N GLY A 83 6.06 -15.11 9.91
CA GLY A 83 6.43 -14.53 11.20
C GLY A 83 7.47 -15.36 11.95
N ILE A 84 8.30 -14.67 12.74
CA ILE A 84 9.33 -15.23 13.61
C ILE A 84 8.71 -15.60 14.95
N GLN A 85 9.03 -16.80 15.46
CA GLN A 85 8.66 -17.23 16.82
C GLN A 85 9.87 -17.14 17.75
N ALA A 86 9.66 -16.76 19.02
CA ALA A 86 10.75 -16.74 20.00
C ALA A 86 11.25 -18.15 20.34
N SER A 87 10.33 -19.12 20.38
CA SER A 87 10.61 -20.51 20.68
C SER A 87 9.61 -21.43 19.98
N PRO A 88 9.93 -22.72 19.80
CA PRO A 88 8.93 -23.72 19.42
C PRO A 88 7.70 -23.63 20.33
N PRO A 89 6.46 -23.73 19.80
CA PRO A 89 5.25 -23.71 20.61
C PRO A 89 5.22 -24.85 21.63
N SER A 90 4.68 -24.57 22.82
CA SER A 90 4.54 -25.55 23.90
C SER A 90 3.65 -26.74 23.53
N ARG A 91 2.67 -26.52 22.63
CA ARG A 91 1.79 -27.58 22.13
C ARG A 91 2.50 -28.37 21.04
N THR A 92 2.66 -29.68 21.26
CA THR A 92 3.23 -30.62 20.29
C THR A 92 2.53 -30.55 18.93
N LYS A 93 3.30 -30.55 17.84
CA LYS A 93 2.81 -30.49 16.45
C LYS A 93 2.00 -29.23 16.11
N SER A 94 2.17 -28.14 16.88
CA SER A 94 1.47 -26.88 16.61
C SER A 94 2.30 -25.99 15.70
N ARG A 95 1.67 -25.33 14.72
CA ARG A 95 2.36 -24.33 13.88
C ARG A 95 2.62 -23.00 14.60
N GLY A 96 2.11 -22.86 15.81
CA GLY A 96 2.00 -21.57 16.50
C GLY A 96 0.75 -20.82 16.04
N THR A 97 0.50 -19.71 16.71
CA THR A 97 -0.57 -18.75 16.47
C THR A 97 0.03 -17.35 16.39
N ALA A 98 -0.77 -16.36 15.98
CA ALA A 98 -0.31 -14.96 15.96
C ALA A 98 0.24 -14.48 17.33
N ARG A 99 -0.15 -15.10 18.45
CA ARG A 99 0.36 -14.77 19.80
C ARG A 99 1.78 -15.27 20.07
N ASP A 100 2.24 -16.25 19.30
CA ASP A 100 3.57 -16.85 19.42
C ASP A 100 4.61 -16.11 18.56
N ILE A 101 4.14 -15.21 17.67
CA ILE A 101 4.98 -14.40 16.80
C ILE A 101 5.57 -13.24 17.59
N VAL A 102 6.88 -13.04 17.42
CA VAL A 102 7.68 -11.98 18.06
C VAL A 102 8.33 -11.04 17.05
N GLY A 103 8.18 -11.29 15.76
CA GLY A 103 8.54 -10.31 14.75
C GLY A 103 8.19 -10.73 13.34
N ILE A 104 8.28 -9.76 12.43
CA ILE A 104 8.13 -9.96 10.98
C ILE A 104 9.27 -9.27 10.24
N THR A 105 9.66 -9.81 9.09
CA THR A 105 10.70 -9.24 8.23
C THR A 105 10.17 -8.74 6.89
N ALA A 106 8.89 -8.98 6.62
CA ALA A 106 8.21 -8.58 5.40
C ALA A 106 6.69 -8.46 5.66
N PHE A 107 6.01 -7.63 4.88
CA PHE A 107 4.58 -7.85 4.62
C PHE A 107 4.43 -8.84 3.46
N TRP A 108 3.31 -9.55 3.44
CA TRP A 108 3.03 -10.55 2.41
C TRP A 108 1.60 -10.42 1.89
N TYR A 109 1.37 -11.04 0.74
CA TYR A 109 0.04 -11.24 0.18
C TYR A 109 -0.02 -12.57 -0.58
N ASP A 110 -1.09 -13.34 -0.37
CA ASP A 110 -1.37 -14.59 -1.09
C ASP A 110 -2.40 -14.31 -2.19
N LEU A 111 -1.94 -14.10 -3.42
CA LEU A 111 -2.78 -13.75 -4.57
C LEU A 111 -3.14 -15.00 -5.35
N ASP A 112 -4.36 -15.49 -5.15
CA ASP A 112 -4.90 -16.62 -5.90
C ASP A 112 -5.29 -16.23 -7.34
N CYS A 113 -5.01 -17.11 -8.29
CA CYS A 113 -5.41 -16.95 -9.70
C CYS A 113 -6.50 -17.97 -10.07
N ILE A 114 -7.23 -17.68 -11.15
CA ILE A 114 -8.14 -18.66 -11.76
C ILE A 114 -7.36 -19.92 -12.10
N ASP A 115 -7.96 -21.02 -11.71
CA ASP A 115 -7.49 -22.34 -12.03
C ASP A 115 -8.36 -22.94 -13.13
N CYS A 116 -7.94 -22.75 -14.39
CA CYS A 116 -8.72 -23.15 -15.56
C CYS A 116 -8.98 -24.66 -15.67
N SER A 117 -8.35 -25.49 -14.82
CA SER A 117 -8.51 -26.95 -14.83
C SER A 117 -9.50 -27.46 -13.77
N ILE A 118 -10.25 -26.58 -13.10
CA ILE A 118 -11.21 -26.91 -12.05
C ILE A 118 -12.55 -26.30 -12.42
N GLU A 119 -13.65 -26.91 -11.95
CA GLU A 119 -14.98 -26.32 -12.03
C GLU A 119 -14.97 -24.84 -11.60
N PRO A 120 -15.78 -23.99 -12.27
CA PRO A 120 -15.77 -22.55 -12.05
C PRO A 120 -15.96 -22.24 -10.57
N THR A 121 -14.96 -21.57 -9.99
CA THR A 121 -15.09 -21.02 -8.65
C THR A 121 -16.12 -19.89 -8.69
N TYR A 122 -17.00 -19.81 -7.69
CA TYR A 122 -17.94 -18.68 -7.56
C TYR A 122 -17.21 -17.33 -7.40
N ARG A 123 -15.95 -17.36 -6.96
CA ARG A 123 -15.11 -16.16 -6.88
C ARG A 123 -14.57 -15.78 -8.25
N GLN A 124 -14.66 -14.50 -8.55
CA GLN A 124 -13.98 -13.88 -9.67
C GLN A 124 -12.51 -13.68 -9.27
N LEU A 125 -11.61 -14.37 -9.94
CA LEU A 125 -10.16 -14.27 -9.73
C LEU A 125 -9.50 -13.80 -11.04
N PRO A 126 -8.28 -13.25 -11.00
CA PRO A 126 -7.52 -12.95 -12.22
C PRO A 126 -6.96 -14.21 -12.86
N THR A 127 -6.75 -14.18 -14.17
CA THR A 127 -5.79 -15.08 -14.81
C THR A 127 -4.36 -14.78 -14.33
N ARG A 128 -3.42 -15.70 -14.57
CA ARG A 128 -2.02 -15.50 -14.19
C ARG A 128 -1.37 -14.26 -14.81
N LEU A 129 -1.77 -13.91 -16.04
CA LEU A 129 -1.27 -12.73 -16.75
C LEU A 129 -1.84 -11.45 -16.14
N GLU A 130 -3.16 -11.38 -15.94
CA GLU A 130 -3.84 -10.25 -15.30
C GLU A 130 -3.32 -10.01 -13.88
N ALA A 131 -3.01 -11.08 -13.15
CA ALA A 131 -2.39 -10.99 -11.83
C ALA A 131 -1.01 -10.33 -11.88
N LEU A 132 -0.16 -10.67 -12.86
CA LEU A 132 1.15 -10.02 -13.04
C LEU A 132 1.02 -8.55 -13.44
N GLU A 133 0.08 -8.23 -14.33
CA GLU A 133 -0.24 -6.84 -14.69
C GLU A 133 -0.74 -6.04 -13.48
N PHE A 134 -1.57 -6.65 -12.64
CA PHE A 134 -2.03 -6.07 -11.39
C PHE A 134 -0.89 -5.83 -10.41
N ILE A 135 -0.01 -6.83 -10.22
CA ILE A 135 1.19 -6.72 -9.37
C ILE A 135 2.09 -5.58 -9.85
N ALA A 136 2.32 -5.48 -11.16
CA ALA A 136 3.13 -4.42 -11.76
C ALA A 136 2.52 -3.01 -11.60
N ALA A 137 1.19 -2.93 -11.44
CA ALA A 137 0.46 -1.68 -11.22
C ALA A 137 0.37 -1.26 -9.73
N LEU A 138 0.88 -2.07 -8.79
CA LEU A 138 0.93 -1.69 -7.37
C LEU A 138 1.95 -0.56 -7.13
N PRO A 139 1.68 0.40 -6.23
CA PRO A 139 2.53 1.57 -5.94
C PRO A 139 3.78 1.16 -5.19
N TRP A 140 3.75 -0.01 -4.55
CA TRP A 140 4.92 -0.67 -4.00
C TRP A 140 5.09 -1.99 -4.72
N SER A 141 6.16 -2.10 -5.50
CA SER A 141 6.52 -3.36 -6.13
C SER A 141 6.91 -4.38 -5.06
N PRO A 142 6.40 -5.63 -5.12
CA PRO A 142 6.91 -6.67 -4.24
C PRO A 142 8.42 -6.87 -4.48
N SER A 143 9.17 -6.94 -3.38
CA SER A 143 10.60 -7.28 -3.39
C SER A 143 10.83 -8.69 -3.94
N ILE A 144 9.92 -9.62 -3.63
CA ILE A 144 9.97 -11.00 -4.12
C ILE A 144 8.57 -11.42 -4.55
N VAL A 145 8.49 -12.09 -5.70
CA VAL A 145 7.28 -12.74 -6.20
C VAL A 145 7.57 -14.23 -6.37
N VAL A 146 6.81 -15.08 -5.70
CA VAL A 146 6.90 -16.53 -5.80
C VAL A 146 5.66 -17.06 -6.51
N ASP A 147 5.84 -17.79 -7.61
CA ASP A 147 4.78 -18.60 -8.18
C ASP A 147 4.54 -19.82 -7.28
N SER A 148 3.35 -19.88 -6.68
CA SER A 148 2.96 -20.95 -5.76
C SER A 148 2.35 -22.17 -6.44
N GLY A 149 2.20 -22.11 -7.76
CA GLY A 149 1.47 -23.05 -8.60
C GLY A 149 -0.05 -22.86 -8.61
N GLY A 150 -0.62 -22.08 -7.68
CA GLY A 150 -2.03 -21.66 -7.69
C GLY A 150 -2.24 -20.15 -7.87
N GLY A 151 -1.15 -19.38 -7.88
CA GLY A 151 -1.15 -17.93 -7.85
C GLY A 151 0.25 -17.42 -7.49
N TYR A 152 0.30 -16.27 -6.83
CA TYR A 152 1.56 -15.63 -6.44
C TYR A 152 1.59 -15.31 -4.95
N HIS A 153 2.65 -15.73 -4.26
CA HIS A 153 3.01 -15.17 -2.96
C HIS A 153 3.87 -13.94 -3.18
N LEU A 154 3.44 -12.81 -2.64
CA LEU A 154 4.11 -11.53 -2.77
C LEU A 154 4.75 -11.18 -1.43
N TYR A 155 5.97 -10.64 -1.47
CA TYR A 155 6.71 -10.21 -0.27
C TYR A 155 7.24 -8.79 -0.46
N TRP A 156 6.97 -7.92 0.50
CA TRP A 156 7.57 -6.59 0.62
C TRP A 156 8.51 -6.62 1.82
N LEU A 157 9.80 -6.79 1.54
CA LEU A 157 10.82 -6.94 2.57
C LEU A 157 10.97 -5.64 3.37
N LEU A 158 11.07 -5.77 4.69
CA LEU A 158 11.38 -4.64 5.55
C LEU A 158 12.89 -4.36 5.52
N ARG A 159 13.24 -3.08 5.69
CA ARG A 159 14.62 -2.62 5.82
C ARG A 159 15.26 -3.20 7.07
N GLU A 160 14.49 -3.20 8.16
CA GLU A 160 14.85 -3.81 9.43
C GLU A 160 13.70 -4.74 9.87
N PRO A 161 14.02 -5.88 10.52
CA PRO A 161 13.01 -6.74 11.12
C PRO A 161 12.18 -5.96 12.14
N TRP A 162 10.86 -6.03 12.03
CA TRP A 162 9.99 -5.48 13.05
C TRP A 162 9.84 -6.50 14.18
N LEU A 163 10.77 -6.45 15.14
CA LEU A 163 10.73 -7.25 16.36
C LEU A 163 9.83 -6.57 17.39
N PHE A 164 8.86 -7.30 17.92
CA PHE A 164 7.87 -6.75 18.84
C PHE A 164 8.40 -6.77 20.26
N ARG A 165 8.45 -5.60 20.91
CA ARG A 165 8.84 -5.51 22.32
C ARG A 165 7.76 -6.05 23.24
N ASP A 166 6.50 -5.92 22.84
CA ASP A 166 5.35 -6.36 23.62
C ASP A 166 4.14 -6.73 22.75
N ALA A 167 3.04 -7.08 23.41
CA ALA A 167 1.80 -7.45 22.74
C ALA A 167 1.11 -6.29 22.01
N ASN A 168 1.36 -5.04 22.39
CA ASN A 168 0.79 -3.86 21.73
C ASN A 168 1.49 -3.63 20.39
N GLU A 169 2.83 -3.65 20.38
CA GLU A 169 3.60 -3.50 19.14
C GLU A 169 3.29 -4.63 18.14
N ARG A 170 3.06 -5.84 18.63
CA ARG A 170 2.54 -6.94 17.80
C ARG A 170 1.14 -6.67 17.25
N ALA A 171 0.25 -6.07 18.05
CA ALA A 171 -1.09 -5.72 17.60
C ALA A 171 -1.05 -4.61 16.54
N GLU A 172 -0.15 -3.63 16.68
CA GLU A 172 0.12 -2.60 15.67
C GLU A 172 0.59 -3.23 14.35
N ALA A 173 1.55 -4.15 14.39
CA ALA A 173 2.01 -4.86 13.19
C ALA A 173 0.90 -5.71 12.55
N ALA A 174 0.05 -6.36 13.36
CA ALA A 174 -1.09 -7.12 12.87
C ALA A 174 -2.16 -6.23 12.22
N GLU A 175 -2.45 -5.06 12.79
CA GLU A 175 -3.35 -4.08 12.21
C GLU A 175 -2.79 -3.52 10.90
N LEU A 176 -1.48 -3.20 10.87
CA LEU A 176 -0.83 -2.71 9.66
C LEU A 176 -0.89 -3.76 8.54
N SER A 177 -0.57 -5.02 8.86
CA SER A 177 -0.69 -6.16 7.93
C SER A 177 -2.12 -6.28 7.39
N LEU A 178 -3.13 -6.21 8.27
CA LEU A 178 -4.53 -6.29 7.87
C LEU A 178 -4.92 -5.15 6.93
N ASN A 179 -4.54 -3.91 7.26
CA ASN A 179 -4.87 -2.74 6.46
C ASN A 179 -4.13 -2.75 5.12
N PHE A 180 -2.89 -3.21 5.11
CA PHE A 180 -2.10 -3.43 3.90
C PHE A 180 -2.77 -4.41 2.96
N GLN A 181 -3.15 -5.59 3.45
CA GLN A 181 -3.84 -6.57 2.64
C GLN A 181 -5.24 -6.12 2.20
N LYS A 182 -6.02 -5.46 3.06
CA LYS A 182 -7.32 -4.88 2.66
C LYS A 182 -7.18 -3.86 1.54
N THR A 183 -6.10 -3.08 1.56
CA THR A 183 -5.83 -2.10 0.51
C THR A 183 -5.59 -2.80 -0.82
N ILE A 184 -4.75 -3.83 -0.86
CA ILE A 184 -4.53 -4.65 -2.06
C ILE A 184 -5.83 -5.35 -2.50
N GLY A 185 -6.59 -5.91 -1.55
CA GLY A 185 -7.87 -6.56 -1.79
C GLY A 185 -8.86 -5.64 -2.50
N MET A 186 -9.07 -4.43 -1.97
CA MET A 186 -9.92 -3.41 -2.60
C MET A 186 -9.45 -3.07 -4.03
N TRP A 187 -8.15 -3.08 -4.28
CA TRP A 187 -7.63 -2.81 -5.63
C TRP A 187 -7.95 -3.94 -6.60
N GLY A 188 -7.99 -5.18 -6.11
CA GLY A 188 -8.55 -6.32 -6.84
C GLY A 188 -10.05 -6.18 -7.08
N GLU A 189 -10.81 -5.73 -6.07
CA GLU A 189 -12.26 -5.52 -6.18
C GLU A 189 -12.62 -4.50 -7.28
N PHE A 190 -11.81 -3.45 -7.46
CA PHE A 190 -11.99 -2.50 -8.58
C PHE A 190 -11.84 -3.14 -9.97
N ARG A 191 -11.15 -4.28 -10.05
CA ARG A 191 -11.03 -5.09 -11.27
C ARG A 191 -12.06 -6.23 -11.32
N GLY A 192 -13.00 -6.26 -10.38
CA GLY A 192 -14.03 -7.28 -10.26
C GLY A 192 -13.56 -8.56 -9.58
N TRP A 193 -12.37 -8.58 -8.97
CA TRP A 193 -11.83 -9.77 -8.31
C TRP A 193 -12.07 -9.79 -6.80
N GLU A 194 -12.25 -10.99 -6.25
CA GLU A 194 -12.46 -11.22 -4.83
C GLU A 194 -11.32 -12.07 -4.26
N PHE A 195 -10.43 -11.44 -3.50
CA PHE A 195 -9.26 -12.08 -2.90
C PHE A 195 -9.48 -12.45 -1.43
N ASP A 196 -8.85 -13.54 -0.98
CA ASP A 196 -8.86 -13.93 0.43
C ASP A 196 -7.90 -13.07 1.27
N LEU A 197 -8.35 -12.65 2.46
CA LEU A 197 -7.48 -11.97 3.42
C LEU A 197 -6.64 -13.00 4.22
N THR A 198 -5.32 -12.88 4.12
CA THR A 198 -4.33 -13.79 4.72
C THR A 198 -3.35 -13.05 5.65
N ALA A 199 -3.81 -11.97 6.27
CA ALA A 199 -2.98 -10.99 6.98
C ALA A 199 -2.48 -11.39 8.38
N ASP A 200 -2.88 -12.56 8.91
CA ASP A 200 -2.48 -12.96 10.26
C ASP A 200 -0.97 -13.21 10.35
N LEU A 201 -0.34 -12.75 11.43
CA LEU A 201 1.11 -12.88 11.62
C LEU A 201 1.64 -14.31 11.61
N SER A 202 0.76 -15.30 11.85
CA SER A 202 1.08 -16.74 11.81
C SER A 202 0.90 -17.38 10.44
N ARG A 203 0.73 -16.59 9.37
CA ARG A 203 0.49 -17.10 8.02
C ARG A 203 1.64 -18.02 7.59
N VAL A 204 1.26 -19.11 6.92
CA VAL A 204 2.21 -20.02 6.28
C VAL A 204 2.06 -19.98 4.78
N LEU A 205 3.17 -19.93 4.06
CA LEU A 205 3.24 -19.85 2.60
C LEU A 205 4.16 -20.96 2.07
N ARG A 206 4.00 -21.34 0.79
CA ARG A 206 4.81 -22.42 0.20
C ARG A 206 6.26 -21.99 0.01
N VAL A 207 7.15 -22.96 0.15
CA VAL A 207 8.59 -22.80 0.01
C VAL A 207 9.01 -22.90 -1.46
N PRO A 208 9.71 -21.91 -2.04
CA PRO A 208 10.34 -22.03 -3.37
C PRO A 208 11.30 -23.22 -3.44
N GLY A 209 11.37 -23.87 -4.59
CA GLY A 209 12.14 -25.11 -4.79
C GLY A 209 11.39 -26.39 -4.40
N THR A 210 10.13 -26.30 -3.99
CA THR A 210 9.27 -27.46 -3.65
C THR A 210 8.13 -27.63 -4.65
N ILE A 211 7.36 -28.72 -4.54
CA ILE A 211 6.22 -29.01 -5.42
C ILE A 211 4.92 -28.77 -4.68
N ASN A 212 4.03 -27.96 -5.26
CA ASN A 212 2.63 -27.90 -4.86
C ASN A 212 1.91 -29.10 -5.47
N GLY A 213 1.54 -30.07 -4.63
CA GLY A 213 0.84 -31.30 -4.99
C GLY A 213 -0.68 -31.22 -4.79
N LYS A 214 -1.21 -30.04 -4.44
CA LYS A 214 -2.63 -29.85 -4.14
C LYS A 214 -3.49 -30.16 -5.37
N LYS A 215 -4.59 -30.88 -5.16
CA LYS A 215 -5.57 -31.26 -6.20
C LYS A 215 -5.00 -32.16 -7.32
N GLY A 216 -3.98 -32.97 -6.99
CA GLY A 216 -3.44 -33.98 -7.91
C GLY A 216 -2.62 -33.42 -9.07
N ARG A 217 -2.33 -32.11 -9.07
CA ARG A 217 -1.36 -31.49 -9.97
C ARG A 217 -0.06 -31.26 -9.24
N GLU A 218 1.04 -31.50 -9.94
CA GLU A 218 2.40 -31.29 -9.43
C GLU A 218 2.97 -30.04 -10.10
N THR A 219 2.79 -28.89 -9.45
CA THR A 219 3.30 -27.62 -9.95
C THR A 219 4.51 -27.18 -9.13
N ALA A 220 5.61 -26.86 -9.79
CA ALA A 220 6.79 -26.33 -9.12
C ALA A 220 6.48 -24.97 -8.47
N VAL A 221 6.97 -24.78 -7.24
CA VAL A 221 6.98 -23.49 -6.56
C VAL A 221 8.33 -22.82 -6.85
N TRP A 222 8.32 -21.66 -7.49
CA TRP A 222 9.56 -21.02 -7.95
C TRP A 222 9.50 -19.50 -7.84
N ILE A 223 10.66 -18.86 -7.83
CA ILE A 223 10.76 -17.40 -7.67
C ILE A 223 10.62 -16.74 -9.03
N ALA A 224 9.49 -16.05 -9.25
CA ALA A 224 9.17 -15.38 -10.50
C ALA A 224 9.82 -14.00 -10.63
N ASN A 225 10.01 -13.29 -9.52
CA ASN A 225 10.76 -12.04 -9.46
C ASN A 225 11.55 -11.97 -8.15
N PHE A 226 12.79 -11.50 -8.22
CA PHE A 226 13.69 -11.44 -7.07
C PHE A 226 14.49 -10.13 -7.09
N ASN A 227 14.07 -9.18 -6.25
CA ASN A 227 14.73 -7.89 -6.06
C ASN A 227 14.89 -7.62 -4.55
N PRO A 228 15.82 -8.33 -3.88
CA PRO A 228 15.97 -8.32 -2.42
C PRO A 228 16.50 -6.99 -1.85
N ASP A 229 16.98 -6.09 -2.72
CA ASP A 229 17.47 -4.76 -2.36
C ASP A 229 16.33 -3.74 -2.22
N VAL A 230 15.16 -4.01 -2.82
CA VAL A 230 13.95 -3.21 -2.62
C VAL A 230 13.38 -3.52 -1.25
N ARG A 231 13.57 -2.61 -0.30
CA ARG A 231 13.16 -2.74 1.10
C ARG A 231 12.44 -1.51 1.62
N TYR A 232 11.46 -1.75 2.49
CA TYR A 232 10.50 -0.78 2.98
C TYR A 232 10.60 -0.57 4.49
N ASN A 233 10.20 0.60 4.97
CA ASN A 233 9.81 0.82 6.34
C ASN A 233 8.29 0.62 6.48
N PRO A 234 7.77 0.20 7.65
CA PRO A 234 6.31 0.14 7.87
C PRO A 234 5.58 1.43 7.48
N SER A 235 6.19 2.58 7.77
CA SER A 235 5.66 3.91 7.43
C SER A 235 5.52 4.17 5.93
N ASP A 236 6.21 3.43 5.07
CA ASP A 236 6.11 3.58 3.61
C ASP A 236 4.74 3.14 3.08
N PHE A 237 4.03 2.32 3.86
CA PHE A 237 2.71 1.80 3.51
C PHE A 237 1.58 2.69 4.00
N GLU A 238 1.74 3.31 5.18
CA GLU A 238 0.70 4.03 5.92
C GLU A 238 -0.11 5.04 5.09
N SER A 239 0.52 5.73 4.14
CA SER A 239 -0.13 6.76 3.32
C SER A 239 -1.16 6.24 2.31
N TYR A 240 -1.17 4.94 2.05
CA TYR A 240 -2.06 4.29 1.10
C TYR A 240 -3.00 3.29 1.79
N LEU A 241 -2.72 2.99 3.07
CA LEU A 241 -3.57 2.13 3.86
C LEU A 241 -4.92 2.79 4.03
N LEU A 242 -5.96 2.09 3.61
CA LEU A 242 -7.32 2.46 3.96
C LEU A 242 -7.40 2.55 5.49
N PRO A 243 -7.95 3.63 6.06
CA PRO A 243 -8.26 3.64 7.48
C PRO A 243 -9.15 2.44 7.76
N SER A 244 -8.70 1.54 8.63
CA SER A 244 -9.60 0.57 9.22
C SER A 244 -10.77 1.37 9.83
N LYS A 245 -12.00 0.86 9.73
CA LYS A 245 -13.03 1.24 10.70
C LYS A 245 -12.60 0.68 12.05
N ALA A 246 -11.58 1.25 12.68
CA ALA A 246 -11.26 0.99 14.06
C ALA A 246 -12.32 1.68 14.92
N SER A 247 -13.33 0.91 15.30
CA SER A 247 -13.92 1.09 16.61
C SER A 247 -12.83 0.81 17.65
N MET A 248 -12.62 1.73 18.61
CA MET A 248 -12.51 1.49 20.05
C MET A 248 -12.12 2.80 20.79
N PRO A 249 -12.38 2.94 22.11
CA PRO A 249 -13.48 3.75 22.63
C PRO A 249 -12.99 5.06 23.27
N THR A 250 -13.79 6.13 23.20
CA THR A 250 -14.37 6.85 24.37
C THR A 250 -14.94 8.21 23.98
N ARG A 251 -16.03 8.54 24.69
CA ARG A 251 -16.76 9.82 24.74
C ARG A 251 -17.37 10.29 23.42
N SER A 252 -18.69 10.03 23.34
CA SER A 252 -19.67 10.86 22.65
C SER A 252 -19.29 12.34 22.72
N ARG A 253 -18.67 12.83 21.64
CA ARG A 253 -18.83 14.23 21.24
C ARG A 253 -19.99 14.23 20.28
N ARG A 254 -21.04 14.94 20.69
CA ARG A 254 -22.25 15.21 19.92
C ARG A 254 -21.87 15.48 18.46
N VAL A 255 -22.42 14.67 17.57
CA VAL A 255 -22.45 14.95 16.14
C VAL A 255 -23.21 16.26 15.98
N SER A 256 -22.49 17.35 15.77
CA SER A 256 -23.06 18.55 15.17
C SER A 256 -23.24 18.25 13.69
N ASN A 257 -24.43 18.51 13.15
CA ASN A 257 -24.72 18.44 11.73
C ASN A 257 -23.58 19.05 10.89
N PRO A 258 -23.19 18.44 9.75
CA PRO A 258 -22.16 18.99 8.90
C PRO A 258 -22.60 20.36 8.37
N LYS A 259 -21.82 21.40 8.70
CA LYS A 259 -21.88 22.66 7.97
C LYS A 259 -21.45 22.41 6.51
N PRO A 260 -22.01 23.13 5.52
CA PRO A 260 -21.52 23.08 4.15
C PRO A 260 -20.01 23.41 4.15
N GLY A 261 -19.21 22.54 3.53
CA GLY A 261 -17.76 22.69 3.47
C GLY A 261 -17.36 23.87 2.59
N ILE A 262 -16.38 24.62 3.06
CA ILE A 262 -15.76 25.74 2.35
C ILE A 262 -15.14 25.23 1.05
N ALA A 263 -15.43 25.89 -0.08
CA ALA A 263 -14.93 25.49 -1.39
C ALA A 263 -13.49 26.01 -1.62
N LEU A 264 -12.54 25.10 -1.81
CA LEU A 264 -11.13 25.42 -2.05
C LEU A 264 -10.84 25.57 -3.56
N SER A 265 -10.02 26.57 -3.91
CA SER A 265 -9.62 26.88 -5.29
C SER A 265 -8.13 26.64 -5.56
N ILE A 266 -7.75 26.62 -6.84
CA ILE A 266 -6.40 26.22 -7.29
C ILE A 266 -5.41 27.41 -7.34
N GLU A 267 -5.91 28.61 -7.59
CA GLU A 267 -5.14 29.83 -7.85
C GLU A 267 -4.13 30.17 -6.73
N PRO A 268 -4.48 30.05 -5.42
CA PRO A 268 -3.54 30.34 -4.34
C PRO A 268 -2.36 29.35 -4.34
N ILE A 269 -2.64 28.10 -4.73
CA ILE A 269 -1.65 27.03 -4.76
C ILE A 269 -0.70 27.22 -5.95
N ILE A 270 -1.25 27.51 -7.14
CA ILE A 270 -0.43 27.83 -8.33
C ILE A 270 0.45 29.05 -8.06
N THR A 271 -0.07 30.07 -7.37
CA THR A 271 0.70 31.29 -7.06
C THR A 271 1.80 31.03 -6.02
N GLY A 272 1.51 30.25 -4.98
CA GLY A 272 2.42 30.06 -3.86
C GLY A 272 3.34 28.83 -3.93
N CYS A 273 3.08 27.84 -4.81
CA CYS A 273 3.82 26.58 -4.85
C CYS A 273 4.52 26.37 -6.20
N ALA A 274 5.85 26.57 -6.22
CA ALA A 274 6.67 26.34 -7.42
C ALA A 274 6.68 24.88 -7.88
N TRP A 275 6.57 23.92 -6.94
CA TRP A 275 6.47 22.50 -7.30
C TRP A 275 5.17 22.17 -8.02
N LEU A 276 4.02 22.70 -7.56
CA LEU A 276 2.76 22.44 -8.24
C LEU A 276 2.75 23.06 -9.66
N ARG A 277 3.37 24.24 -9.82
CA ARG A 277 3.57 24.84 -11.16
C ARG A 277 4.40 23.94 -12.06
N HIS A 278 5.52 23.39 -11.56
CA HIS A 278 6.30 22.39 -12.30
C HIS A 278 5.47 21.20 -12.75
N CYS A 279 4.59 20.66 -11.90
CA CYS A 279 3.70 19.57 -12.30
C CYS A 279 2.77 19.91 -13.47
N ILE A 280 2.41 21.19 -13.63
CA ILE A 280 1.54 21.67 -14.72
C ILE A 280 2.37 22.01 -15.95
N ASP A 281 3.43 22.82 -15.78
CA ASP A 281 4.25 23.35 -16.86
C ASP A 281 5.08 22.27 -17.56
N ASP A 282 5.59 21.30 -16.79
CA ASP A 282 6.47 20.22 -17.26
C ASP A 282 5.75 18.86 -17.35
N ALA A 283 4.42 18.86 -17.35
CA ALA A 283 3.56 17.66 -17.32
C ALA A 283 3.98 16.58 -18.33
N ALA A 284 4.42 16.96 -19.53
CA ALA A 284 4.84 16.04 -20.59
C ALA A 284 6.03 15.14 -20.23
N THR A 285 6.84 15.53 -19.24
CA THR A 285 8.00 14.75 -18.77
C THR A 285 7.93 14.41 -17.29
N LEU A 286 6.79 14.70 -16.65
CA LEU A 286 6.61 14.54 -15.22
C LEU A 286 6.69 13.06 -14.83
N PRO A 287 7.42 12.69 -13.76
CA PRO A 287 7.37 11.34 -13.23
C PRO A 287 6.01 11.03 -12.59
N GLU A 288 5.56 9.78 -12.71
CA GLU A 288 4.27 9.33 -12.17
C GLU A 288 4.06 9.68 -10.67
N PRO A 289 5.06 9.53 -9.77
CA PRO A 289 4.85 9.85 -8.36
C PRO A 289 4.51 11.32 -8.11
N GLU A 290 5.07 12.23 -8.91
CA GLU A 290 4.78 13.66 -8.83
C GLU A 290 3.42 13.98 -9.44
N TRP A 291 3.07 13.35 -10.55
CA TRP A 291 1.74 13.44 -11.16
C TRP A 291 0.64 13.01 -10.19
N PHE A 292 0.78 11.84 -9.55
CA PHE A 292 -0.19 11.38 -8.57
C PHE A 292 -0.26 12.30 -7.34
N ALA A 293 0.87 12.81 -6.86
CA ALA A 293 0.90 13.77 -5.77
C ALA A 293 0.09 15.04 -6.10
N MET A 294 0.17 15.55 -7.34
CA MET A 294 -0.68 16.65 -7.81
C MET A 294 -2.16 16.27 -7.74
N LEU A 295 -2.54 15.08 -8.22
CA LEU A 295 -3.93 14.61 -8.16
C LEU A 295 -4.48 14.56 -6.71
N THR A 296 -3.66 14.20 -5.71
CA THR A 296 -4.09 14.23 -4.29
C THR A 296 -4.52 15.62 -3.82
N ILE A 297 -3.90 16.68 -4.37
CA ILE A 297 -4.25 18.08 -4.06
C ILE A 297 -5.50 18.49 -4.84
N LEU A 298 -5.53 18.24 -6.15
CA LEU A 298 -6.68 18.58 -7.00
C LEU A 298 -7.96 17.95 -6.49
N ALA A 299 -7.90 16.73 -5.96
CA ALA A 299 -9.03 16.02 -5.38
C ALA A 299 -9.67 16.70 -4.15
N LYS A 300 -9.06 17.76 -3.59
CA LYS A 300 -9.61 18.55 -2.47
C LYS A 300 -10.19 19.90 -2.91
N LEU A 301 -10.16 20.19 -4.21
CA LEU A 301 -10.61 21.45 -4.78
C LEU A 301 -12.02 21.32 -5.35
N LYS A 302 -12.75 22.43 -5.40
CA LYS A 302 -14.13 22.50 -5.92
C LYS A 302 -14.25 21.95 -7.33
N ASP A 303 -13.33 22.33 -8.21
CA ASP A 303 -13.29 21.93 -9.62
C ASP A 303 -12.22 20.85 -9.90
N GLY A 304 -11.86 20.10 -8.85
CA GLY A 304 -10.75 19.17 -8.84
C GLY A 304 -10.72 18.18 -10.00
N LYS A 305 -11.88 17.59 -10.35
CA LYS A 305 -11.98 16.60 -11.44
C LYS A 305 -11.67 17.24 -12.79
N ILE A 306 -12.20 18.43 -13.04
CA ILE A 306 -11.97 19.17 -14.28
C ILE A 306 -10.48 19.52 -14.38
N LEU A 307 -9.91 20.05 -13.30
CA LEU A 307 -8.49 20.40 -13.23
C LEU A 307 -7.58 19.17 -13.41
N ALA A 308 -7.97 18.02 -12.86
CA ALA A 308 -7.20 16.78 -13.01
C ALA A 308 -7.07 16.38 -14.47
N HIS A 309 -8.16 16.42 -15.24
CA HIS A 309 -8.10 16.16 -16.68
C HIS A 309 -7.35 17.25 -17.45
N LEU A 310 -7.59 18.52 -17.12
CA LEU A 310 -6.93 19.66 -17.77
C LEU A 310 -5.41 19.60 -17.61
N TYR A 311 -4.91 19.46 -16.38
CA TYR A 311 -3.48 19.45 -16.10
C TYR A 311 -2.79 18.12 -16.42
N SER A 312 -3.54 17.02 -16.46
CA SER A 312 -2.98 15.74 -16.92
C SER A 312 -2.95 15.63 -18.44
N ASN A 313 -3.66 16.46 -19.20
CA ASN A 313 -3.73 16.32 -20.66
C ASN A 313 -2.36 16.26 -21.37
N PRO A 314 -1.34 17.05 -20.98
CA PRO A 314 -0.01 16.97 -21.58
C PRO A 314 0.85 15.82 -21.05
N TYR A 315 0.45 15.14 -19.96
CA TYR A 315 1.23 14.08 -19.31
C TYR A 315 1.41 12.88 -20.24
N SER A 316 2.64 12.33 -20.32
CA SER A 316 2.99 11.29 -21.29
C SER A 316 2.17 10.00 -21.14
N GLY A 317 1.71 9.70 -19.93
CA GLY A 317 0.85 8.56 -19.63
C GLY A 317 -0.65 8.90 -19.60
N TYR A 318 -1.07 10.08 -20.08
CA TYR A 318 -2.45 10.49 -19.95
C TYR A 318 -3.41 9.57 -20.71
N SER A 319 -4.35 8.99 -19.97
CA SER A 319 -5.60 8.48 -20.52
C SER A 319 -6.76 8.95 -19.65
N MET A 320 -7.94 9.10 -20.27
CA MET A 320 -9.15 9.51 -19.56
C MET A 320 -9.47 8.52 -18.44
N SER A 321 -9.41 7.22 -18.72
CA SER A 321 -9.70 6.16 -17.76
C SER A 321 -8.69 6.09 -16.61
N GLU A 322 -7.38 6.18 -16.89
CA GLU A 322 -6.36 6.17 -15.84
C GLU A 322 -6.45 7.41 -14.97
N THR A 323 -6.66 8.59 -15.57
CA THR A 323 -6.80 9.84 -14.83
C THR A 323 -8.05 9.83 -13.95
N GLU A 324 -9.19 9.34 -14.45
CA GLU A 324 -10.40 9.18 -13.63
C GLU A 324 -10.16 8.21 -12.46
N TRP A 325 -9.50 7.08 -12.72
CA TRP A 325 -9.20 6.09 -11.69
C TRP A 325 -8.26 6.64 -10.61
N LYS A 326 -7.15 7.29 -11.00
CA LYS A 326 -6.22 7.89 -10.05
C LYS A 326 -6.82 9.08 -9.31
N PHE A 327 -7.63 9.89 -9.97
CA PHE A 327 -8.35 10.99 -9.34
C PHE A 327 -9.38 10.49 -8.32
N ALA A 328 -10.14 9.44 -8.66
CA ALA A 328 -11.05 8.79 -7.72
C ALA A 328 -10.29 8.25 -6.50
N HIS A 329 -9.15 7.61 -6.71
CA HIS A 329 -8.28 7.13 -5.63
C HIS A 329 -7.79 8.28 -4.74
N ALA A 330 -7.22 9.34 -5.32
CA ALA A 330 -6.80 10.56 -4.63
C ALA A 330 -7.94 11.20 -3.81
N SER A 331 -9.17 11.12 -4.30
CA SER A 331 -10.36 11.65 -3.61
C SER A 331 -10.68 10.91 -2.32
N THR A 332 -10.33 9.63 -2.21
CA THR A 332 -10.54 8.83 -0.98
C THR A 332 -9.66 9.25 0.20
N PHE A 333 -8.57 9.98 -0.06
CA PHE A 333 -7.62 10.36 1.00
C PHE A 333 -8.23 11.41 1.93
N ARG A 334 -7.95 11.33 3.23
CA ARG A 334 -8.37 12.39 4.17
C ARG A 334 -7.61 13.71 3.98
N GLY A 335 -6.40 13.64 3.43
CA GLY A 335 -5.53 14.79 3.20
C GLY A 335 -4.80 14.69 1.86
N THR A 336 -3.79 15.55 1.69
CA THR A 336 -2.90 15.56 0.52
C THR A 336 -1.51 15.12 0.96
N TYR A 337 -0.61 14.88 0.01
CA TYR A 337 0.81 14.75 0.35
C TYR A 337 1.34 16.03 1.02
N SER A 338 2.22 15.85 2.00
CA SER A 338 2.85 16.95 2.73
C SER A 338 3.94 17.61 1.89
N CYS A 339 4.27 18.86 2.20
CA CYS A 339 5.41 19.56 1.58
C CYS A 339 6.73 18.77 1.74
N SER A 340 6.93 18.12 2.89
CA SER A 340 8.08 17.26 3.13
C SER A 340 8.08 16.04 2.20
N LYS A 341 6.95 15.35 2.04
CA LYS A 341 6.82 14.20 1.13
C LYS A 341 7.05 14.63 -0.32
N ILE A 342 6.44 15.74 -0.73
CA ILE A 342 6.60 16.36 -2.05
C ILE A 342 8.07 16.68 -2.33
N SER A 343 8.77 17.28 -1.37
CA SER A 343 10.20 17.59 -1.51
C SER A 343 11.05 16.33 -1.68
N ILE A 344 10.71 15.22 -1.02
CA ILE A 344 11.45 13.96 -1.14
C ILE A 344 11.25 13.34 -2.53
N ILE A 345 9.99 13.24 -2.99
CA ILE A 345 9.68 12.58 -4.27
C ILE A 345 10.17 13.38 -5.49
N SER A 346 10.27 14.71 -5.39
CA SER A 346 10.74 15.60 -6.46
C SER A 346 12.26 15.88 -6.41
N GLY A 347 12.98 15.26 -5.48
CA GLY A 347 14.40 15.56 -5.24
C GLY A 347 14.66 16.99 -4.74
N GLY A 348 13.64 17.69 -4.23
CA GLY A 348 13.72 18.95 -3.51
C GLY A 348 13.97 20.19 -4.37
N LYS A 349 14.20 20.05 -5.67
CA LYS A 349 14.61 21.13 -6.59
C LYS A 349 13.64 22.31 -6.56
N HIS A 350 12.34 22.03 -6.63
CA HIS A 350 11.28 23.05 -6.66
C HIS A 350 10.87 23.54 -5.26
N CYS A 351 11.40 22.94 -4.20
CA CYS A 351 11.11 23.31 -2.82
C CYS A 351 12.28 24.03 -2.13
N ALA A 352 13.49 24.03 -2.70
CA ALA A 352 14.71 24.54 -2.08
C ALA A 352 14.65 26.03 -1.68
N SER A 353 13.90 26.85 -2.42
CA SER A 353 13.69 28.29 -2.14
C SER A 353 12.25 28.60 -1.73
N CYS A 354 11.48 27.60 -1.28
CA CYS A 354 10.08 27.78 -0.95
C CYS A 354 9.91 28.65 0.31
N GLN A 355 9.26 29.81 0.16
CA GLN A 355 9.00 30.74 1.27
C GLN A 355 8.11 30.17 2.39
N TYR A 356 7.40 29.07 2.11
CA TYR A 356 6.50 28.37 3.04
C TYR A 356 7.13 27.12 3.67
N GLN A 357 8.41 26.82 3.40
CA GLN A 357 9.10 25.68 3.98
C GLN A 357 9.05 25.73 5.51
N GLY A 358 8.56 24.65 6.13
CA GLY A 358 8.35 24.56 7.59
C GLY A 358 7.17 25.38 8.14
N LYS A 359 6.48 26.18 7.32
CA LYS A 359 5.35 27.04 7.73
C LYS A 359 3.98 26.43 7.43
N ILE A 360 3.90 25.62 6.38
CA ILE A 360 2.67 24.91 5.98
C ILE A 360 2.91 23.41 5.89
N ARG A 361 1.85 22.61 6.07
CA ARG A 361 1.94 21.15 6.00
C ARG A 361 1.85 20.62 4.57
N SER A 362 1.07 21.28 3.71
CA SER A 362 0.89 20.91 2.30
C SER A 362 0.59 22.14 1.46
N PRO A 363 0.74 22.07 0.12
CA PRO A 363 0.35 23.17 -0.76
C PRO A 363 -1.14 23.55 -0.63
N LEU A 364 -2.02 22.60 -0.28
CA LEU A 364 -3.44 22.86 -0.03
C LEU A 364 -3.68 23.93 1.05
N SER A 365 -2.75 24.08 2.01
CA SER A 365 -2.85 25.11 3.05
C SER A 365 -2.91 26.53 2.49
N LEU A 366 -2.35 26.79 1.31
CA LEU A 366 -2.41 28.10 0.65
C LEU A 366 -3.85 28.46 0.28
N SER A 367 -4.58 27.50 -0.27
CA SER A 367 -6.01 27.66 -0.61
C SER A 367 -6.88 27.78 0.64
N GLN A 368 -6.57 26.99 1.68
CA GLN A 368 -7.29 27.06 2.95
C GLN A 368 -7.11 28.42 3.65
N GLN A 369 -5.89 28.97 3.64
CA GLN A 369 -5.59 30.27 4.24
C GLN A 369 -6.32 31.39 3.50
N GLU A 370 -6.27 31.40 2.17
CA GLU A 370 -6.95 32.43 1.37
C GLU A 370 -8.47 32.36 1.54
N SER A 371 -9.03 31.16 1.54
CA SER A 371 -10.46 30.97 1.75
C SER A 371 -10.90 31.40 3.15
N PHE A 372 -10.11 31.11 4.19
CA PHE A 372 -10.38 31.60 5.55
C PHE A 372 -10.28 33.13 5.65
N SER A 373 -9.30 33.73 4.97
CA SER A 373 -9.18 35.20 4.90
C SER A 373 -10.37 35.84 4.21
N ALA A 374 -10.88 35.26 3.11
CA ALA A 374 -12.06 35.74 2.41
C ALA A 374 -13.32 35.68 3.29
N GLU A 375 -13.56 34.55 3.98
CA GLU A 375 -14.69 34.44 4.92
C GLU A 375 -14.63 35.47 6.05
N LEU A 376 -13.43 35.75 6.59
CA LEU A 376 -13.27 36.77 7.62
C LEU A 376 -13.60 38.17 7.10
N VAL A 377 -13.33 38.47 5.84
CA VAL A 377 -13.72 39.75 5.22
C VAL A 377 -15.23 39.82 5.07
N GLU A 378 -15.87 38.77 4.53
CA GLU A 378 -17.33 38.73 4.39
C GLU A 378 -18.05 38.87 5.73
N ILE A 379 -17.56 38.20 6.78
CA ILE A 379 -18.12 38.32 8.13
C ILE A 379 -17.96 39.76 8.66
N LYS A 380 -16.79 40.38 8.45
CA LYS A 380 -16.56 41.78 8.86
C LYS A 380 -17.49 42.74 8.13
N ASP A 381 -17.69 42.55 6.83
CA ASP A 381 -18.57 43.39 6.02
C ASP A 381 -20.03 43.24 6.46
N LEU A 382 -20.48 42.01 6.76
CA LEU A 382 -21.82 41.77 7.30
C LEU A 382 -22.02 42.46 8.67
N LEU A 383 -21.06 42.31 9.58
CA LEU A 383 -21.10 42.97 10.89
C LEU A 383 -21.07 44.50 10.77
N HIS A 384 -20.35 45.05 9.80
CA HIS A 384 -20.31 46.48 9.56
C HIS A 384 -21.64 47.00 9.01
N ARG A 385 -22.27 46.29 8.07
CA ARG A 385 -23.59 46.63 7.51
C ARG A 385 -24.71 46.58 8.55
N ASP A 386 -24.65 45.59 9.46
CA ASP A 386 -25.61 45.49 10.57
C ASP A 386 -25.40 46.63 11.58
N GLY A 387 -24.15 47.04 11.84
CA GLY A 387 -23.83 48.20 12.66
C GLY A 387 -24.35 49.52 12.09
N GLU A 388 -24.16 49.76 10.79
CA GLU A 388 -24.69 50.96 10.10
C GLU A 388 -26.22 50.99 10.07
N CYS A 389 -26.86 49.83 9.91
CA CYS A 389 -28.33 49.72 9.95
C CYS A 389 -28.90 49.98 11.35
N ILE A 390 -28.16 49.64 12.41
CA ILE A 390 -28.52 49.95 13.80
C ILE A 390 -28.36 51.45 14.09
N GLU A 391 -27.26 52.09 13.64
CA GLU A 391 -27.05 53.53 13.83
C GLU A 391 -28.06 54.38 13.05
N GLN A 392 -28.42 54.00 11.83
CA GLN A 392 -29.49 54.68 11.06
C GLN A 392 -30.85 54.58 11.75
N LYS A 393 -31.21 53.40 12.27
CA LYS A 393 -32.45 53.22 13.05
C LYS A 393 -32.47 54.00 14.37
N GLN A 394 -31.31 54.20 15.00
CA GLN A 394 -31.21 55.03 16.22
C GLN A 394 -31.31 56.53 15.92
N GLN A 395 -30.80 57.00 14.77
CA GLN A 395 -30.96 58.39 14.32
C GLN A 395 -32.39 58.71 13.87
N GLU A 396 -33.11 57.77 13.27
CA GLU A 396 -34.54 57.94 12.91
C GLU A 396 -35.48 57.88 14.14
N ALA A 397 -35.07 57.19 15.22
CA ALA A 397 -35.84 57.08 16.46
C ALA A 397 -35.71 58.29 17.40
N HIS A 398 -34.92 59.31 17.04
CA HIS A 398 -34.87 60.60 17.75
C HIS A 398 -35.15 61.76 16.78
N PRO A 399 -36.42 62.12 16.54
CA PRO A 399 -36.73 63.41 15.96
C PRO A 399 -36.23 64.47 16.94
N ARG A 400 -35.37 65.37 16.46
CA ARG A 400 -34.96 66.59 17.17
C ARG A 400 -36.20 67.27 17.77
N ALA A 401 -36.31 67.22 19.10
CA ALA A 401 -37.13 68.17 19.83
C ALA A 401 -36.37 69.52 19.83
N ASN A 402 -36.48 70.24 18.71
CA ASN A 402 -36.22 71.68 18.69
C ASN A 402 -37.50 72.37 19.16
N LEU A 403 -37.45 72.88 20.39
CA LEU A 403 -38.22 74.04 20.84
C LEU A 403 -37.36 75.28 20.65
#